data_AF-A0A1V6M190-F1
#
_entry.id   AF-A0A1V6M190-F1
#
_cell.length_a   1.000
_cell.length_b   1.000
_cell.length_c   1.000
_cell.angle_alpha   90.00
_cell.angle_beta   90.00
_cell.angle_gamma   90.00
#
_symmetry.space_group_name_H-M   'P 1'
#
loop_
_entity.id
_entity.type
_entity.pdbx_description
1 polymer ?
#
loop_
_entity_poly.entity_id
_entity_poly.type
_entity_poly.pdbx_seq_one_letter_code
_entity_poly.pdbx_strand_id
1 'polypeptide(L)'
;MQHIYVTPELNAEVFRILEEKVLKEKKKMGRYGMKLWYILVLSAVRLGLDADYDRLDDFVNHLKLIRQILGVETIFGEGKRFSRQSIKDKVSLLDEEIINKVNEVVVRLNWQVV
;
A
#
# COMPACT_ATOMS: atom_id res chain seq x y z
N MET A 1 -6.62 -6.65 20.79
CA MET A 1 -7.77 -6.24 19.94
C MET A 1 -8.06 -4.78 20.24
N GLN A 2 -7.88 -3.90 19.25
CA GLN A 2 -7.88 -2.42 19.29
C GLN A 2 -6.46 -1.82 19.44
N HIS A 3 -6.21 -0.74 18.69
CA HIS A 3 -4.94 -0.06 18.41
C HIS A 3 -4.16 -0.50 17.15
N ILE A 4 -4.87 -0.66 16.02
CA ILE A 4 -4.28 -0.61 14.66
C ILE A 4 -4.86 0.60 13.91
N TYR A 5 -4.94 1.74 14.58
CA TYR A 5 -5.16 3.05 13.95
C TYR A 5 -3.92 3.89 14.23
N VAL A 6 -2.81 3.40 13.70
CA VAL A 6 -1.46 3.94 13.90
C VAL A 6 -1.36 5.31 13.19
N THR A 7 -1.36 6.36 14.02
CA THR A 7 -0.73 7.69 13.86
C THR A 7 -0.88 8.37 12.47
N PRO A 8 -1.87 9.26 12.29
CA PRO A 8 -2.11 10.02 11.05
C PRO A 8 -0.87 10.76 10.51
N GLU A 9 0.00 11.23 11.40
CA GLU A 9 1.20 12.00 11.08
C GLU A 9 2.25 11.17 10.33
N LEU A 10 2.36 9.88 10.66
CA LEU A 10 3.27 8.94 10.01
C LEU A 10 2.77 8.53 8.63
N ASN A 11 1.46 8.34 8.49
CA ASN A 11 0.84 8.16 7.18
C ASN A 11 1.11 9.36 6.27
N ALA A 12 1.04 10.58 6.81
CA ALA A 12 1.32 11.80 6.04
C ALA A 12 2.78 11.87 5.56
N GLU A 13 3.76 11.50 6.38
CA GLU A 13 5.18 11.49 6.02
C GLU A 13 5.48 10.45 4.91
N VAL A 14 4.96 9.22 5.06
CA VAL A 14 5.09 8.17 4.04
C VAL A 14 4.40 8.57 2.74
N PHE A 15 3.20 9.14 2.82
CA PHE A 15 2.50 9.69 1.66
C PHE A 15 3.29 10.82 1.00
N ARG A 16 3.94 11.71 1.76
CA ARG A 16 4.74 12.81 1.20
C ARG A 16 5.93 12.29 0.39
N ILE A 17 6.66 11.32 0.93
CA ILE A 17 7.80 10.68 0.25
C ILE A 17 7.34 9.98 -1.04
N LEU A 18 6.21 9.27 -0.98
CA LEU A 18 5.59 8.64 -2.15
C LEU A 18 5.12 9.66 -3.18
N GLU A 19 4.50 10.75 -2.74
CA GLU A 19 4.01 11.82 -3.62
C GLU A 19 5.18 12.51 -4.34
N GLU A 20 6.25 12.85 -3.63
CA GLU A 20 7.45 13.48 -4.19
C GLU A 20 8.18 12.57 -5.20
N LYS A 21 8.28 11.27 -4.92
CA LYS A 21 9.03 10.34 -5.78
C LYS A 21 8.20 9.78 -6.93
N VAL A 22 6.92 9.47 -6.72
CA VAL A 22 6.05 8.87 -7.75
C VAL A 22 5.37 9.94 -8.63
N LEU A 23 5.10 11.15 -8.09
CA LEU A 23 4.42 12.23 -8.83
C LEU A 23 5.35 13.33 -9.34
N LYS A 24 6.66 13.07 -9.46
CA LYS A 24 7.71 14.07 -9.74
C LYS A 24 7.42 15.07 -10.88
N GLU A 25 6.42 14.82 -11.74
CA GLU A 25 5.99 15.75 -12.79
C GLU A 25 4.46 15.95 -13.00
N LYS A 26 3.54 15.48 -12.13
CA LYS A 26 2.08 15.57 -12.42
C LYS A 26 1.23 16.22 -11.33
N LYS A 27 0.53 17.30 -11.72
CA LYS A 27 -0.36 18.17 -10.91
C LYS A 27 -1.34 17.38 -10.04
N LYS A 28 -1.50 17.84 -8.79
CA LYS A 28 -2.46 17.37 -7.78
C LYS A 28 -3.91 17.39 -8.29
N MET A 29 -4.53 16.22 -8.41
CA MET A 29 -5.99 16.04 -8.51
C MET A 29 -6.41 14.72 -7.84
N GLY A 30 -7.54 14.74 -7.12
CA GLY A 30 -7.97 13.70 -6.16
C GLY A 30 -8.08 12.25 -6.66
N ARG A 31 -8.18 12.01 -7.98
CA ARG A 31 -8.15 10.64 -8.56
C ARG A 31 -6.77 9.98 -8.48
N TYR A 32 -5.69 10.78 -8.40
CA TYR A 32 -4.33 10.27 -8.30
C TYR A 32 -4.01 9.73 -6.89
N GLY A 33 -4.61 10.31 -5.85
CA GLY A 33 -4.43 9.88 -4.46
C GLY A 33 -4.84 8.41 -4.24
N MET A 34 -5.97 7.99 -4.83
CA MET A 34 -6.40 6.59 -4.73
C MET A 34 -5.44 5.62 -5.47
N LYS A 35 -4.83 6.08 -6.57
CA LYS A 35 -3.85 5.26 -7.30
C LYS A 35 -2.55 5.11 -6.50
N LEU A 36 -2.08 6.19 -5.88
CA LEU A 36 -0.94 6.16 -4.96
C LEU A 36 -1.23 5.30 -3.72
N TRP A 37 -2.44 5.38 -3.17
CA TRP A 37 -2.87 4.56 -2.06
C TRP A 37 -2.76 3.07 -2.38
N TYR A 38 -3.25 2.64 -3.55
CA TYR A 38 -3.09 1.25 -3.98
C TYR A 38 -1.61 0.86 -4.11
N ILE A 39 -0.78 1.72 -4.69
CA ILE A 39 0.66 1.46 -4.84
C ILE A 39 1.34 1.27 -3.48
N LEU A 40 1.03 2.14 -2.51
CA LEU A 40 1.55 2.08 -1.15
C LEU A 40 1.12 0.79 -0.44
N VAL A 41 -0.19 0.53 -0.36
CA VAL A 41 -0.70 -0.62 0.40
C VAL A 41 -0.24 -1.94 -0.20
N LEU A 42 -0.26 -2.09 -1.53
CA LEU A 42 0.20 -3.32 -2.20
C LEU A 42 1.68 -3.57 -1.91
N SER A 43 2.51 -2.53 -1.95
CA SER A 43 3.95 -2.65 -1.70
C SER A 43 4.26 -2.92 -0.22
N ALA A 44 3.53 -2.29 0.69
CA ALA A 44 3.65 -2.53 2.13
C ALA A 44 3.27 -3.96 2.50
N VAL A 45 2.17 -4.50 1.94
CA VAL A 45 1.76 -5.89 2.15
C VAL A 45 2.80 -6.86 1.59
N ARG A 46 3.34 -6.57 0.39
CA ARG A 46 4.38 -7.39 -0.22
C ARG A 46 5.63 -7.49 0.65
N LEU A 47 6.12 -6.36 1.15
CA LEU A 47 7.33 -6.29 1.97
C LEU A 47 7.11 -6.80 3.38
N GLY A 48 6.04 -6.34 4.04
CA GLY A 48 5.76 -6.66 5.44
C GLY A 48 5.42 -8.12 5.68
N LEU A 49 4.92 -8.83 4.66
CA LEU A 49 4.62 -10.26 4.72
C LEU A 49 5.60 -11.13 3.93
N ASP A 50 6.67 -10.53 3.39
CA ASP A 50 7.63 -11.19 2.49
C ASP A 50 6.93 -12.04 1.40
N ALA A 51 5.94 -11.44 0.76
CA ALA A 51 5.07 -12.11 -0.20
C ALA A 51 5.62 -11.98 -1.64
N ASP A 52 5.62 -13.09 -2.38
CA ASP A 52 5.74 -13.04 -3.83
C ASP A 52 4.45 -12.50 -4.48
N TYR A 53 4.46 -12.35 -5.81
CA TYR A 53 3.31 -11.81 -6.54
C TYR A 53 2.08 -12.72 -6.53
N ASP A 54 2.25 -14.03 -6.34
CA ASP A 54 1.14 -14.99 -6.28
C ASP A 54 0.45 -14.91 -4.92
N ARG A 55 1.23 -14.93 -3.83
CA ARG A 55 0.71 -14.71 -2.47
C ARG A 55 0.08 -13.33 -2.31
N LEU A 56 0.67 -12.30 -2.91
CA LEU A 56 0.12 -10.95 -2.89
C LEU A 56 -1.22 -10.87 -3.63
N ASP A 57 -1.37 -11.55 -4.77
CA ASP A 57 -2.66 -11.61 -5.48
C ASP A 57 -3.76 -12.21 -4.60
N ASP A 58 -3.46 -13.34 -3.95
CA ASP A 58 -4.37 -13.99 -3.02
C ASP A 58 -4.75 -13.07 -1.85
N PHE A 59 -3.76 -12.44 -1.22
CA PHE A 59 -3.99 -11.54 -0.09
C PHE A 59 -4.90 -10.37 -0.45
N VAL A 60 -4.66 -9.74 -1.59
CA VAL A 60 -5.36 -8.54 -2.02
C VAL A 60 -6.79 -8.85 -2.49
N ASN A 61 -7.01 -10.03 -3.06
CA ASN A 61 -8.32 -10.43 -3.58
C ASN A 61 -9.18 -11.18 -2.55
N HIS A 62 -8.60 -11.76 -1.51
CA HIS A 62 -9.34 -12.63 -0.56
C HIS A 62 -9.26 -12.21 0.91
N LEU A 63 -8.21 -11.52 1.36
CA LEU A 63 -8.15 -11.08 2.76
C LEU A 63 -8.97 -9.82 2.96
N LYS A 64 -10.11 -9.98 3.65
CA LYS A 64 -11.07 -8.91 3.95
C LYS A 64 -10.43 -7.65 4.54
N LEU A 65 -9.51 -7.80 5.49
CA LEU A 65 -8.83 -6.67 6.13
C LEU A 65 -8.02 -5.84 5.12
N ILE A 66 -7.29 -6.49 4.21
CA ILE A 66 -6.51 -5.81 3.17
C ILE A 66 -7.43 -5.10 2.20
N ARG A 67 -8.55 -5.73 1.82
CA ARG A 67 -9.57 -5.12 0.96
C ARG A 67 -10.25 -3.91 1.61
N GLN A 68 -10.46 -3.93 2.92
CA GLN A 68 -10.96 -2.79 3.68
C GLN A 68 -9.95 -1.64 3.72
N ILE A 69 -8.67 -1.93 3.96
CA ILE A 69 -7.60 -0.93 3.92
C ILE A 69 -7.53 -0.31 2.52
N LEU A 70 -7.59 -1.12 1.46
CA LEU A 70 -7.63 -0.64 0.07
C LEU A 70 -8.91 0.14 -0.27
N GLY A 71 -9.95 0.12 0.57
CA GLY A 71 -11.24 0.76 0.29
C GLY A 71 -11.99 0.12 -0.89
N VAL A 72 -11.72 -1.15 -1.18
CA VAL A 72 -12.36 -1.92 -2.26
C VAL A 72 -13.32 -2.99 -1.74
N GLU A 73 -13.32 -3.22 -0.43
CA GLU A 73 -14.29 -4.08 0.21
C GLU A 73 -15.68 -3.46 0.16
N THR A 74 -16.65 -4.26 -0.26
CA THR A 74 -18.06 -3.86 -0.35
C THR A 74 -18.92 -4.82 0.43
N ILE A 75 -20.03 -4.30 0.96
CA ILE A 75 -21.06 -5.08 1.65
C ILE A 75 -21.98 -5.78 0.64
N PHE A 76 -22.08 -5.24 -0.59
CA PHE A 76 -22.93 -5.73 -1.66
C PHE A 76 -22.18 -5.86 -2.98
N GLY A 77 -22.37 -6.99 -3.68
CA GLY A 77 -21.76 -7.30 -4.97
C GLY A 77 -20.28 -7.69 -4.88
N GLU A 78 -19.65 -7.93 -6.03
CA GLU A 78 -18.20 -8.11 -6.10
C GLU A 78 -17.52 -6.74 -6.13
N GLY A 79 -16.86 -6.39 -5.02
CA GLY A 79 -16.02 -5.19 -4.95
C GLY A 79 -14.85 -5.26 -5.93
N LYS A 80 -14.06 -4.19 -6.06
CA LYS A 80 -12.94 -4.17 -7.02
C LYS A 80 -11.97 -5.34 -6.74
N ARG A 81 -11.63 -6.06 -7.81
CA ARG A 81 -10.58 -7.09 -7.83
C ARG A 81 -9.37 -6.58 -8.60
N PHE A 82 -8.20 -7.04 -8.21
CA PHE A 82 -6.96 -6.71 -8.88
C PHE A 82 -6.50 -7.95 -9.65
N SER A 83 -6.10 -7.77 -10.90
CA SER A 83 -5.36 -8.82 -11.60
C SER A 83 -3.90 -8.83 -11.14
N ARG A 84 -3.27 -10.00 -11.14
CA ARG A 84 -1.83 -10.15 -10.87
C ARG A 84 -0.96 -9.17 -11.65
N GLN A 85 -1.25 -8.95 -12.93
CA GLN A 85 -0.54 -7.96 -13.75
C GLN A 85 -0.73 -6.53 -13.21
N SER A 86 -1.96 -6.16 -12.86
CA SER A 86 -2.29 -4.85 -12.30
C SER A 86 -1.61 -4.62 -10.94
N ILE A 87 -1.40 -5.67 -10.14
CA ILE A 87 -0.63 -5.62 -8.90
C ILE A 87 0.85 -5.41 -9.22
N LYS A 88 1.42 -6.22 -10.12
CA LYS A 88 2.82 -6.11 -10.54
C LYS A 88 3.14 -4.72 -11.07
N ASP A 89 2.30 -4.19 -11.97
CA ASP A 89 2.46 -2.86 -12.54
C ASP A 89 2.40 -1.75 -11.49
N LYS A 90 1.71 -1.95 -10.37
CA LYS A 90 1.64 -0.95 -9.28
C LYS A 90 2.83 -1.03 -8.37
N VAL A 91 3.22 -2.24 -7.98
CA VAL A 91 4.38 -2.47 -7.13
C VAL A 91 5.66 -2.03 -7.87
N SER A 92 5.75 -2.27 -9.18
CA SER A 92 6.92 -1.86 -9.98
C SER A 92 7.04 -0.34 -10.19
N LEU A 93 6.01 0.44 -9.88
CA LEU A 93 6.10 1.92 -9.90
C LEU A 93 6.85 2.47 -8.69
N LEU A 94 7.01 1.67 -7.65
CA LEU A 94 7.89 1.95 -6.52
C LEU A 94 9.27 1.38 -6.85
N ASP A 95 10.24 2.26 -7.07
CA ASP A 95 11.63 1.88 -7.27
C ASP A 95 12.16 1.12 -6.04
N GLU A 96 13.08 0.18 -6.24
CA GLU A 96 13.59 -0.72 -5.19
C GLU A 96 14.24 0.08 -4.04
N GLU A 97 14.83 1.23 -4.36
CA GLU A 97 15.35 2.20 -3.38
C GLU A 97 14.24 2.80 -2.49
N ILE A 98 13.06 3.06 -3.04
CA ILE A 98 11.92 3.62 -2.31
C ILE A 98 11.24 2.54 -1.49
N ILE A 99 11.11 1.33 -2.05
CA ILE A 99 10.67 0.13 -1.36
C ILE A 99 11.52 -0.09 -0.10
N ASN A 100 12.85 0.00 -0.22
CA ASN A 100 13.75 -0.15 0.92
C ASN A 100 13.64 0.99 1.94
N LYS A 101 13.49 2.25 1.51
CA LYS A 101 13.23 3.38 2.42
C LYS A 101 11.90 3.24 3.16
N VAL A 102 10.84 2.83 2.46
CA VAL A 102 9.54 2.55 3.08
C VAL A 102 9.67 1.37 4.04
N ASN A 103 10.40 0.33 3.68
CA ASN A 103 10.64 -0.82 4.54
C ASN A 103 11.43 -0.42 5.79
N GLU A 104 12.49 0.39 5.69
CA GLU A 104 13.22 0.93 6.84
C GLU A 104 12.32 1.76 7.77
N VAL A 105 11.41 2.54 7.21
CA VAL A 105 10.42 3.28 8.00
C VAL A 105 9.48 2.30 8.70
N VAL A 106 8.92 1.33 7.98
CA VAL A 106 7.99 0.32 8.53
C VAL A 106 8.66 -0.59 9.59
N VAL A 107 9.88 -1.05 9.36
CA VAL A 107 10.63 -1.91 10.30
C VAL A 107 11.02 -1.15 11.56
N ARG A 108 11.45 0.11 11.42
CA ARG A 108 11.72 1.00 12.56
C ARG A 108 10.46 1.25 13.39
N LEU A 109 9.31 1.35 12.73
CA LEU A 109 8.01 1.47 13.40
C LEU A 109 7.59 0.17 14.08
N ASN A 110 7.89 -0.99 13.49
CA ASN A 110 7.59 -2.29 14.10
C ASN A 110 8.45 -2.55 15.37
N TRP A 111 9.66 -2.00 15.43
CA TRP A 111 10.55 -2.06 16.60
C TRP A 111 10.18 -1.09 17.74
N GLN A 112 9.39 -0.04 17.49
CA GLN A 112 8.90 0.86 18.55
C GLN A 112 7.64 0.34 19.27
N VAL A 113 7.08 -0.78 18.80
CA VAL A 113 5.87 -1.40 19.35
C VAL A 113 6.18 -2.69 20.12
N VAL A 114 7.47 -3.04 20.28
CA VAL A 114 7.95 -4.17 21.10
C VAL A 114 8.40 -3.71 22.47
#